data_AF-A0A438G017-F1
#
_entry.id   AF-A0A438G017-F1
#
_cell.length_a   1.000
_cell.length_b   1.000
_cell.length_c   1.000
_cell.angle_alpha   90.00
_cell.angle_beta   90.00
_cell.angle_gamma   90.00
#
_symmetry.space_group_name_H-M   'P 1'
#
loop_
_entity.id
_entity.type
_entity.pdbx_description
1 polymer ?
#
loop_
_entity_poly.entity_id
_entity_poly.type
_entity_poly.pdbx_seq_one_letter_code
_entity_poly.pdbx_strand_id
1 'polypeptide(L)'
;MESLASSSTVQLQSPPSGLSINTTPKPRNSVTFKHRSKQVWCTSSSTMKTSATDPSTKKAKEAKLWGGRFEEGVTDAVERFTESISFDKALYKQDIMGSRAHASMLAHQGLISVSDRDSILQGLDNIERRIEDGEFVWRTDREDVHMNIEAALTDLIGEPAKKLHTARSRNDQVLTDFRLWCRDAIDNIVARVKHLQVL
;
A
#
# COMPACT_ATOMS: atom_id res chain seq x y z
N MET A 1 41.66 25.52 -48.70
CA MET A 1 40.24 25.27 -49.01
C MET A 1 39.73 24.29 -47.96
N GLU A 2 39.66 24.72 -46.69
CA GLU A 2 38.44 25.22 -46.02
C GLU A 2 37.30 24.19 -46.14
N SER A 3 37.11 23.32 -45.13
CA SER A 3 36.33 23.53 -43.89
C SER A 3 34.82 23.61 -44.14
N LEU A 4 34.06 22.65 -43.58
CA LEU A 4 33.01 22.88 -42.57
C LEU A 4 32.11 21.63 -42.44
N ALA A 5 32.32 20.89 -41.35
CA ALA A 5 31.28 20.07 -40.73
C ALA A 5 30.38 21.01 -39.92
N SER A 6 29.07 20.98 -40.14
CA SER A 6 28.10 21.73 -39.32
C SER A 6 27.31 20.77 -38.46
N SER A 7 27.68 20.74 -37.18
CA SER A 7 26.99 20.09 -36.08
C SER A 7 25.98 21.09 -35.52
N SER A 8 24.68 20.79 -35.58
CA SER A 8 23.65 21.64 -34.98
C SER A 8 23.44 21.27 -33.51
N THR A 9 24.22 21.89 -32.64
CA THR A 9 23.97 21.92 -31.19
C THR A 9 22.80 22.87 -30.92
N VAL A 10 21.67 22.32 -30.46
CA VAL A 10 20.54 23.10 -29.94
C VAL A 10 20.93 23.62 -28.55
N GLN A 11 21.14 24.94 -28.44
CA GLN A 11 21.30 25.61 -27.15
C GLN A 11 19.93 25.80 -26.47
N LEU A 12 19.73 25.14 -25.34
CA LEU A 12 18.66 25.45 -24.38
C LEU A 12 19.05 26.71 -23.61
N GLN A 13 18.30 27.79 -23.83
CA GLN A 13 18.42 29.04 -23.07
C GLN A 13 17.92 28.84 -21.63
N SER A 14 18.69 29.34 -20.66
CA SER A 14 18.29 29.44 -19.26
C SER A 14 17.13 30.45 -19.09
N PRO A 15 16.18 30.20 -18.18
CA PRO A 15 15.06 31.10 -17.94
C PRO A 15 15.51 32.39 -17.23
N PRO A 16 14.83 33.53 -17.46
CA PRO A 16 15.18 34.80 -16.85
C PRO A 16 14.85 34.83 -15.35
N SER A 17 15.79 35.34 -14.57
CA SER A 17 15.67 35.62 -13.14
C SER A 17 14.76 36.83 -12.89
N GLY A 18 13.72 36.66 -12.07
CA GLY A 18 13.08 37.79 -11.37
C GLY A 18 11.57 37.91 -11.54
N LEU A 19 10.81 37.28 -10.63
CA LEU A 19 9.54 37.82 -10.17
C LEU A 19 9.50 37.67 -8.64
N SER A 20 9.75 38.78 -7.95
CA SER A 20 9.62 38.90 -6.50
C SER A 20 8.15 39.03 -6.13
N ILE A 21 7.54 37.95 -5.63
CA ILE A 21 6.21 37.96 -5.03
C ILE A 21 6.33 38.40 -3.57
N ASN A 22 6.11 39.69 -3.32
CA ASN A 22 5.90 40.24 -1.99
C ASN A 22 4.54 39.77 -1.46
N THR A 23 4.51 38.72 -0.66
CA THR A 23 3.36 38.37 0.19
C THR A 23 3.66 38.77 1.63
N THR A 24 3.25 39.96 2.02
CA THR A 24 3.17 40.34 3.44
C THR A 24 2.00 39.60 4.08
N PRO A 25 2.19 38.92 5.24
CA PRO A 25 1.10 38.23 5.91
C PRO A 25 0.19 39.24 6.64
N LYS A 26 -1.10 39.23 6.33
CA LYS A 26 -2.13 39.95 7.10
C LYS A 26 -2.25 39.33 8.51
N PRO A 27 -2.34 40.13 9.58
CA PRO A 27 -2.51 39.61 10.93
C PRO A 27 -3.89 38.96 11.09
N ARG A 28 -3.92 37.77 11.66
CA ARG A 28 -5.14 36.99 11.92
C ARG A 28 -5.65 37.37 13.32
N ASN A 29 -6.85 37.93 13.39
CA ASN A 29 -7.51 38.28 14.66
C ASN A 29 -7.78 37.01 15.48
N SER A 30 -7.19 36.92 16.67
CA SER A 30 -7.46 35.88 17.66
C SER A 30 -8.77 36.18 18.38
N VAL A 31 -9.84 35.45 18.04
CA VAL A 31 -11.08 35.46 18.82
C VAL A 31 -10.94 34.43 19.93
N THR A 32 -10.68 34.90 21.15
CA THR A 32 -10.67 34.09 22.37
C THR A 32 -12.10 33.74 22.78
N PHE A 33 -12.45 32.46 22.74
CA PHE A 33 -13.71 31.96 23.29
C PHE A 33 -13.49 31.54 24.76
N LYS A 34 -14.04 32.33 25.68
CA LYS A 34 -13.96 32.10 27.13
C LYS A 34 -15.00 31.04 27.51
N HIS A 35 -14.58 29.78 27.69
CA HIS A 35 -15.47 28.76 28.24
C HIS A 35 -15.76 29.05 29.71
N ARG A 36 -17.01 29.41 29.97
CA ARG A 36 -17.57 29.67 31.30
C ARG A 36 -17.78 28.33 32.02
N SER A 37 -16.98 28.09 33.06
CA SER A 37 -17.10 26.96 33.98
C SER A 37 -18.47 26.98 34.67
N LYS A 38 -19.27 25.93 34.48
CA LYS A 38 -20.43 25.65 35.33
C LYS A 38 -19.98 24.79 36.50
N GLN A 39 -20.06 25.37 37.70
CA GLN A 39 -20.05 24.64 38.97
C GLN A 39 -21.26 23.69 39.01
N VAL A 40 -21.03 22.44 39.43
CA VAL A 40 -22.09 21.52 39.83
C VAL A 40 -21.74 20.99 41.22
N TRP A 41 -22.78 21.03 42.06
CA TRP A 41 -22.79 20.72 43.49
C TRP A 41 -22.41 19.28 43.83
N CYS A 42 -21.81 19.16 45.02
CA CYS A 42 -21.51 17.92 45.72
C CYS A 42 -22.68 17.56 46.65
N THR A 43 -23.20 16.33 46.56
CA THR A 43 -23.99 15.67 47.62
C THR A 43 -23.78 14.15 47.62
N SER A 44 -23.09 13.67 48.66
CA SER A 44 -23.31 12.49 49.50
C SER A 44 -23.61 11.07 48.96
N SER A 45 -22.73 10.14 49.39
CA SER A 45 -22.94 8.73 49.80
C SER A 45 -23.37 7.66 48.78
N SER A 46 -22.48 6.70 48.50
CA SER A 46 -22.44 5.38 49.17
C SER A 46 -21.56 4.38 48.38
N THR A 47 -20.75 3.64 49.12
CA THR A 47 -19.79 2.63 48.64
C THR A 47 -20.49 1.42 48.01
N MET A 48 -20.14 1.08 46.76
CA MET A 48 -20.22 -0.31 46.27
C MET A 48 -19.02 -0.63 45.38
N LYS A 49 -18.18 -1.57 45.84
CA LYS A 49 -17.12 -2.20 45.06
C LYS A 49 -17.77 -3.06 43.98
N THR A 50 -17.58 -2.69 42.72
CA THR A 50 -17.77 -3.58 41.58
C THR A 50 -16.42 -3.75 40.89
N SER A 51 -16.05 -5.01 40.67
CA SER A 51 -14.84 -5.43 39.98
C SER A 51 -14.88 -4.95 38.54
N ALA A 52 -14.09 -3.94 38.22
CA ALA A 52 -13.88 -3.49 36.86
C ALA A 52 -13.07 -4.55 36.10
N THR A 53 -13.72 -5.26 35.19
CA THR A 53 -13.04 -5.84 34.01
C THR A 53 -12.55 -4.68 33.16
N ASP A 54 -11.23 -4.57 33.07
CA ASP A 54 -10.50 -3.62 32.25
C ASP A 54 -10.87 -3.78 30.76
N PRO A 55 -11.42 -2.76 30.08
CA PRO A 55 -11.72 -2.82 28.65
C PRO A 55 -10.49 -2.55 27.76
N SER A 56 -9.28 -2.46 28.32
CA SER A 56 -8.08 -2.10 27.56
C SER A 56 -7.33 -3.30 27.01
N THR A 57 -7.73 -3.74 25.81
CA THR A 57 -6.76 -4.36 24.89
C THR A 57 -7.17 -4.09 23.44
N LYS A 58 -7.14 -2.80 23.05
CA LYS A 58 -7.13 -2.46 21.63
C LYS A 58 -5.82 -2.98 21.05
N LYS A 59 -5.91 -4.03 20.22
CA LYS A 59 -4.79 -4.48 19.36
C LYS A 59 -4.25 -3.27 18.61
N ALA A 60 -2.94 -3.05 18.66
CA ALA A 60 -2.31 -1.98 17.89
C ALA A 60 -2.53 -2.25 16.39
N LYS A 61 -3.15 -1.30 15.68
CA LYS A 61 -3.34 -1.37 14.22
C LYS A 61 -1.97 -1.19 13.55
N GLU A 62 -1.66 -2.04 12.56
CA GLU A 62 -0.42 -1.95 11.77
C GLU A 62 -0.38 -0.59 11.02
N ALA A 63 0.80 0.01 10.93
CA ALA A 63 0.98 1.33 10.31
C ALA A 63 0.69 1.27 8.79
N LYS A 64 -0.27 2.09 8.36
CA LYS A 64 -0.70 2.20 6.95
C LYS A 64 0.32 2.94 6.10
N LEU A 65 0.50 2.50 4.85
CA LEU A 65 1.47 3.08 3.90
C LEU A 65 1.16 4.52 3.46
N TRP A 66 -0.08 5.01 3.64
CA TRP A 66 -0.53 6.32 3.14
C TRP A 66 -1.18 7.24 4.20
N GLY A 67 -1.11 6.89 5.48
CA GLY A 67 -1.79 7.62 6.57
C GLY A 67 -0.96 8.68 7.31
N GLY A 68 0.30 8.90 6.94
CA GLY A 68 1.28 9.65 7.75
C GLY A 68 1.02 11.14 8.00
N ARG A 69 -0.10 11.70 7.50
CA ARG A 69 -0.48 13.11 7.70
C ARG A 69 -1.66 13.33 8.64
N PHE A 70 -2.20 12.26 9.24
CA PHE A 70 -3.33 12.35 10.17
C PHE A 70 -2.87 12.10 11.61
N GLU A 71 -3.32 12.94 12.55
CA GLU A 71 -3.04 12.78 13.98
C GLU A 71 -3.91 11.69 14.63
N GLU A 72 -5.11 11.45 14.08
CA GLU A 72 -6.05 10.42 14.53
C GLU A 72 -6.08 9.23 13.58
N GLY A 73 -6.35 8.04 14.13
CA GLY A 73 -6.53 6.82 13.35
C GLY A 73 -7.77 6.86 12.47
N VAL A 74 -7.73 6.14 11.35
CA VAL A 74 -8.86 6.02 10.42
C VAL A 74 -10.05 5.33 11.13
N THR A 75 -11.26 5.84 10.92
CA THR A 75 -12.48 5.24 11.50
C THR A 75 -12.80 3.91 10.81
N ASP A 76 -13.45 2.99 11.53
CA ASP A 76 -13.83 1.68 10.97
C ASP A 76 -14.73 1.81 9.73
N ALA A 77 -15.53 2.87 9.64
CA ALA A 77 -16.37 3.15 8.48
C ALA A 77 -15.53 3.50 7.24
N VAL A 78 -14.46 4.28 7.42
CA VAL A 78 -13.54 4.60 6.33
C VAL A 78 -12.74 3.37 5.94
N GLU A 79 -12.27 2.57 6.90
CA GLU A 79 -11.54 1.32 6.59
C GLU A 79 -12.34 0.36 5.73
N ARG A 80 -13.61 0.11 6.08
CA ARG A 80 -14.51 -0.73 5.26
C ARG A 80 -14.83 -0.13 3.90
N PHE A 81 -14.79 1.19 3.77
CA PHE A 81 -15.01 1.85 2.50
C PHE A 81 -13.77 1.78 1.59
N THR A 82 -12.58 1.79 2.19
CA THR A 82 -11.31 1.80 1.47
C THR A 82 -10.72 0.42 1.20
N GLU A 83 -11.16 -0.61 1.93
CA GLU A 83 -10.68 -1.98 1.70
C GLU A 83 -11.13 -2.49 0.33
N SER A 84 -10.20 -3.15 -0.35
CA SER A 84 -10.47 -3.86 -1.60
C SER A 84 -10.29 -5.37 -1.47
N ILE A 85 -9.76 -5.86 -0.35
CA ILE A 85 -9.47 -7.28 -0.14
C ILE A 85 -10.69 -8.20 -0.26
N SER A 86 -11.89 -7.70 0.02
CA SER A 86 -13.13 -8.44 -0.17
C SER A 86 -13.33 -8.94 -1.61
N PHE A 87 -12.74 -8.26 -2.61
CA PHE A 87 -12.82 -8.63 -4.02
C PHE A 87 -11.46 -8.81 -4.73
N ASP A 88 -10.44 -8.03 -4.38
CA ASP A 88 -9.16 -8.04 -5.09
C ASP A 88 -8.25 -9.22 -4.73
N LYS A 89 -8.59 -9.99 -3.68
CA LYS A 89 -7.94 -11.27 -3.37
C LYS A 89 -7.92 -12.23 -4.55
N ALA A 90 -8.82 -12.06 -5.53
CA ALA A 90 -8.84 -12.82 -6.77
C ALA A 90 -7.57 -12.60 -7.64
N LEU A 91 -6.82 -11.51 -7.41
CA LEU A 91 -5.61 -11.15 -8.14
C LEU A 91 -4.32 -11.76 -7.53
N TYR A 92 -4.42 -12.56 -6.47
CA TYR A 92 -3.22 -13.05 -5.74
C TYR A 92 -2.21 -13.76 -6.64
N LYS A 93 -2.67 -14.56 -7.61
CA LYS A 93 -1.78 -15.28 -8.53
C LYS A 93 -0.94 -14.32 -9.36
N GLN A 94 -1.57 -13.24 -9.84
CA GLN A 94 -0.91 -12.24 -10.64
C GLN A 94 0.04 -11.38 -9.81
N ASP A 95 -0.35 -10.97 -8.60
CA ASP A 95 0.53 -10.23 -7.69
C ASP A 95 1.78 -11.05 -7.31
N ILE A 96 1.61 -12.32 -6.98
CA ILE A 96 2.73 -13.22 -6.64
C ILE A 96 3.64 -13.40 -7.87
N MET A 97 3.07 -13.68 -9.05
CA MET A 97 3.84 -13.81 -10.29
C MET A 97 4.62 -12.53 -10.63
N GLY A 98 3.98 -11.36 -10.54
CA GLY A 98 4.62 -10.06 -10.74
C GLY A 98 5.72 -9.79 -9.72
N SER A 99 5.49 -10.16 -8.46
CA SER A 99 6.47 -10.04 -7.38
C SER A 99 7.70 -10.94 -7.58
N ARG A 100 7.53 -12.18 -8.07
CA ARG A 100 8.66 -13.06 -8.45
C ARG A 100 9.51 -12.45 -9.57
N ALA A 101 8.85 -11.92 -10.60
CA ALA A 101 9.54 -11.26 -11.71
C ALA A 101 10.29 -10.01 -11.25
N HIS A 102 9.67 -9.19 -10.40
CA HIS A 102 10.27 -7.99 -9.84
C HIS A 102 11.48 -8.29 -8.94
N ALA A 103 11.38 -9.28 -8.05
CA ALA A 103 12.51 -9.74 -7.22
C ALA A 103 13.69 -10.20 -8.08
N SER A 104 13.40 -10.95 -9.15
CA SER A 104 14.41 -11.42 -10.10
C SER A 104 15.09 -10.27 -10.83
N MET A 105 14.30 -9.27 -11.25
CA MET A 105 14.82 -8.04 -11.85
C MET A 105 15.68 -7.24 -10.88
N LEU A 106 15.27 -7.05 -9.62
CA LEU A 106 16.05 -6.32 -8.61
C LEU A 106 17.43 -6.96 -8.39
N ALA A 107 17.49 -8.29 -8.31
CA ALA A 107 18.76 -9.00 -8.17
C ALA A 107 19.64 -8.90 -9.43
N HIS A 108 19.03 -8.96 -10.61
CA HIS A 108 19.74 -8.78 -11.87
C HIS A 108 20.36 -7.38 -11.99
N GLN A 109 19.67 -6.35 -11.47
CA GLN A 109 20.17 -4.97 -11.41
C GLN A 109 21.15 -4.72 -10.23
N GLY A 110 21.43 -5.73 -9.40
CA GLY A 110 22.30 -5.60 -8.24
C GLY A 110 21.72 -4.78 -7.08
N LEU A 111 20.40 -4.54 -7.07
CA LEU A 111 19.70 -3.80 -6.01
C LEU A 111 19.42 -4.65 -4.76
N ILE A 112 19.36 -5.98 -4.93
CA ILE A 112 19.28 -6.95 -3.84
C ILE A 112 20.27 -8.10 -4.11
N SER A 113 20.64 -8.85 -3.07
CA SER A 113 21.51 -10.02 -3.24
C SER A 113 20.75 -11.18 -3.88
N VAL A 114 21.48 -12.11 -4.51
CA VAL A 114 20.90 -13.37 -5.03
C VAL A 114 20.24 -14.17 -3.89
N SER A 115 20.83 -14.16 -2.70
CA SER A 115 20.26 -14.81 -1.51
C SER A 115 18.94 -14.16 -1.06
N ASP A 116 18.84 -12.82 -1.13
CA ASP A 116 17.59 -12.12 -0.82
C ASP A 116 16.51 -12.51 -1.83
N ARG A 117 16.84 -12.51 -3.13
CA ARG A 117 15.92 -12.96 -4.20
C ARG A 117 15.41 -14.37 -3.93
N ASP A 118 16.31 -15.32 -3.66
CA ASP A 118 15.94 -16.72 -3.45
C ASP A 118 15.04 -16.89 -2.23
N SER A 119 15.29 -16.12 -1.17
CA SER A 119 14.43 -16.08 0.01
C SER A 119 13.04 -15.52 -0.33
N ILE A 120 12.96 -14.46 -1.13
CA ILE A 120 11.69 -13.90 -1.61
C ILE A 120 10.92 -14.90 -2.46
N LEU A 121 11.57 -15.55 -3.43
CA LEU A 121 10.93 -16.53 -4.31
C LEU A 121 10.35 -17.71 -3.51
N GLN A 122 11.15 -18.28 -2.60
CA GLN A 122 10.70 -19.38 -1.74
C GLN A 122 9.56 -18.95 -0.80
N GLY A 123 9.64 -17.73 -0.26
CA GLY A 123 8.58 -17.18 0.58
C GLY A 123 7.27 -16.99 -0.17
N LEU A 124 7.33 -16.48 -1.41
CA LEU A 124 6.19 -16.33 -2.30
C LEU A 124 5.58 -17.68 -2.69
N ASP A 125 6.41 -18.70 -2.95
CA ASP A 125 5.94 -20.07 -3.21
C ASP A 125 5.20 -20.67 -2.00
N ASN A 126 5.68 -20.40 -0.78
CA ASN A 126 5.00 -20.84 0.44
C ASN A 126 3.65 -20.13 0.61
N ILE A 127 3.59 -18.82 0.38
CA ILE A 127 2.36 -18.03 0.47
C ILE A 127 1.34 -18.50 -0.56
N GLU A 128 1.74 -18.68 -1.82
CA GLU A 128 0.85 -19.19 -2.87
C GLU A 128 0.23 -20.52 -2.47
N ARG A 129 1.05 -21.48 -2.00
CA ARG A 129 0.57 -22.78 -1.52
C ARG A 129 -0.44 -22.64 -0.38
N ARG A 130 -0.14 -21.81 0.63
CA ARG A 130 -1.07 -21.57 1.76
C ARG A 130 -2.39 -20.96 1.30
N ILE A 131 -2.38 -20.11 0.26
CA ILE A 131 -3.62 -19.57 -0.31
C ILE A 131 -4.41 -20.68 -1.01
N GLU A 132 -3.74 -21.52 -1.80
CA GLU A 132 -4.38 -22.62 -2.53
C GLU A 132 -4.93 -23.71 -1.60
N ASP A 133 -4.25 -23.98 -0.48
CA ASP A 133 -4.68 -24.94 0.55
C ASP A 133 -5.77 -24.37 1.47
N GLY A 134 -6.13 -23.08 1.32
CA GLY A 134 -7.13 -22.41 2.15
C GLY A 134 -6.66 -22.07 3.58
N GLU A 135 -5.35 -22.17 3.84
CA GLU A 135 -4.73 -21.87 5.14
C GLU A 135 -4.33 -20.40 5.29
N PHE A 136 -4.36 -19.63 4.21
CA PHE A 136 -4.02 -18.20 4.23
C PHE A 136 -5.17 -17.36 4.81
N VAL A 137 -4.89 -16.65 5.90
CA VAL A 137 -5.85 -15.77 6.56
C VAL A 137 -5.76 -14.37 5.95
N TRP A 138 -6.72 -14.05 5.08
CA TRP A 138 -6.92 -12.69 4.57
C TRP A 138 -7.41 -11.77 5.68
N ARG A 139 -6.72 -10.65 5.89
CA ARG A 139 -7.09 -9.68 6.92
C ARG A 139 -7.63 -8.42 6.29
N THR A 140 -8.81 -7.98 6.72
CA THR A 140 -9.47 -6.75 6.23
C THR A 140 -8.83 -5.48 6.77
N ASP A 141 -8.03 -5.57 7.84
CA ASP A 141 -7.21 -4.45 8.32
C ASP A 141 -5.95 -4.24 7.46
N ARG A 142 -5.65 -5.19 6.56
CA ARG A 142 -4.69 -5.03 5.45
C ARG A 142 -5.51 -4.77 4.19
N GLU A 143 -5.45 -3.53 3.72
CA GLU A 143 -6.46 -2.92 2.84
C GLU A 143 -6.69 -3.67 1.52
N ASP A 144 -5.62 -4.18 0.91
CA ASP A 144 -5.62 -4.80 -0.41
C ASP A 144 -4.87 -6.16 -0.41
N VAL A 145 -4.98 -6.89 -1.53
CA VAL A 145 -4.24 -8.15 -1.78
C VAL A 145 -2.73 -7.99 -1.60
N HIS A 146 -2.19 -6.86 -2.05
CA HIS A 146 -0.75 -6.59 -2.05
C HIS A 146 -0.18 -6.45 -0.64
N MET A 147 -0.87 -5.70 0.23
CA MET A 147 -0.50 -5.53 1.64
C MET A 147 -0.62 -6.85 2.40
N ASN A 148 -1.63 -7.67 2.10
CA ASN A 148 -1.76 -9.00 2.70
C ASN A 148 -0.55 -9.88 2.38
N ILE A 149 -0.14 -9.93 1.11
CA ILE A 149 1.00 -10.74 0.65
C ILE A 149 2.32 -10.16 1.16
N GLU A 150 2.55 -8.85 1.06
CA GLU A 150 3.78 -8.19 1.52
C GLU A 150 4.01 -8.39 3.02
N ALA A 151 2.96 -8.27 3.81
CA ALA A 151 3.07 -8.46 5.25
C ALA A 151 3.24 -9.95 5.61
N ALA A 152 2.55 -10.87 4.93
CA ALA A 152 2.79 -12.31 5.11
C ALA A 152 4.22 -12.72 4.72
N LEU A 153 4.77 -12.12 3.65
CA LEU A 153 6.15 -12.35 3.22
C LEU A 153 7.12 -11.81 4.27
N THR A 154 6.88 -10.62 4.80
CA THR A 154 7.68 -10.02 5.87
C THR A 154 7.67 -10.89 7.14
N ASP A 155 6.50 -11.40 7.53
CA ASP A 155 6.35 -12.30 8.67
C ASP A 155 7.14 -13.61 8.47
N LEU A 156 7.27 -14.08 7.23
CA LEU A 156 7.91 -15.34 6.89
C LEU A 156 9.44 -15.25 6.76
N ILE A 157 9.96 -14.21 6.10
CA ILE A 157 11.39 -14.12 5.75
C ILE A 157 12.11 -12.90 6.33
N GLY A 158 11.39 -11.94 6.92
CA GLY A 158 11.97 -10.75 7.54
C GLY A 158 12.51 -9.72 6.55
N GLU A 159 13.71 -9.23 6.81
CA GLU A 159 14.33 -8.10 6.08
C GLU A 159 14.38 -8.24 4.54
N PRO A 160 14.65 -9.40 3.93
CA PRO A 160 14.61 -9.55 2.47
C PRO A 160 13.26 -9.11 1.87
N ALA A 161 12.14 -9.39 2.53
CA ALA A 161 10.81 -9.03 2.04
C ALA A 161 10.64 -7.51 1.88
N LYS A 162 11.22 -6.73 2.80
CA LYS A 162 11.16 -5.27 2.77
C LYS A 162 11.90 -4.69 1.57
N LYS A 163 12.83 -5.42 0.95
CA LYS A 163 13.53 -4.94 -0.25
C LYS A 163 12.69 -5.07 -1.51
N LEU A 164 11.62 -5.88 -1.50
CA LEU A 164 10.81 -6.18 -2.68
C LEU A 164 10.07 -4.96 -3.24
N HIS A 165 9.69 -3.98 -2.41
CA HIS A 165 9.00 -2.78 -2.89
C HIS A 165 9.93 -1.72 -3.49
N THR A 166 11.25 -1.97 -3.52
CA THR A 166 12.23 -1.04 -4.12
C THR A 166 11.86 -0.77 -5.57
N ALA A 167 11.80 0.52 -5.92
CA ALA A 167 11.49 1.01 -7.27
C ALA A 167 10.14 0.50 -7.85
N ARG A 168 9.17 0.15 -6.98
CA ARG A 168 7.84 -0.30 -7.40
C ARG A 168 6.76 0.62 -6.82
N SER A 169 5.84 1.09 -7.66
CA SER A 169 4.65 1.82 -7.21
C SER A 169 3.45 0.89 -7.15
N ARG A 170 2.52 1.13 -6.20
CA ARG A 170 1.28 0.35 -6.10
C ARG A 170 0.40 0.53 -7.36
N ASN A 171 0.44 1.71 -7.98
CA ASN A 171 -0.30 1.99 -9.22
C ASN A 171 0.15 1.10 -10.38
N ASP A 172 1.46 0.96 -10.58
CA ASP A 172 1.99 0.12 -11.66
C ASP A 172 1.75 -1.36 -11.38
N GLN A 173 1.85 -1.75 -10.12
CA GLN A 173 1.60 -3.11 -9.65
C GLN A 173 0.15 -3.54 -9.93
N VAL A 174 -0.84 -2.78 -9.45
CA VAL A 174 -2.26 -3.14 -9.64
C VAL A 174 -2.66 -3.15 -11.12
N LEU A 175 -2.12 -2.24 -11.93
CA LEU A 175 -2.36 -2.24 -13.39
C LEU A 175 -1.77 -3.46 -14.07
N THR A 176 -0.59 -3.90 -13.65
CA THR A 176 0.06 -5.10 -14.16
C THR A 176 -0.74 -6.33 -13.79
N ASP A 177 -1.13 -6.46 -12.52
CA ASP A 177 -1.89 -7.60 -12.01
C ASP A 177 -3.23 -7.73 -12.72
N PHE A 178 -3.95 -6.61 -12.86
CA PHE A 178 -5.25 -6.60 -13.53
C PHE A 178 -5.15 -6.97 -15.01
N ARG A 179 -4.10 -6.54 -15.71
CA ARG A 179 -3.88 -6.92 -17.12
C ARG A 179 -3.56 -8.41 -17.27
N LEU A 180 -2.74 -8.97 -16.38
CA LEU A 180 -2.44 -10.39 -16.36
C LEU A 180 -3.69 -11.21 -16.05
N TRP A 181 -4.51 -10.75 -15.09
CA TRP A 181 -5.76 -11.40 -14.74
C TRP A 181 -6.76 -11.39 -15.90
N CYS A 182 -6.88 -10.25 -16.61
CA CYS A 182 -7.70 -10.15 -17.80
C CYS A 182 -7.26 -11.13 -18.89
N ARG A 183 -5.94 -11.29 -19.10
CA ARG A 183 -5.40 -12.25 -20.06
C ARG A 183 -5.81 -13.68 -19.71
N ASP A 184 -5.60 -14.08 -18.46
CA ASP A 184 -5.95 -15.42 -17.99
C ASP A 184 -7.47 -15.66 -18.06
N ALA A 185 -8.28 -14.63 -17.78
CA ALA A 185 -9.73 -14.69 -17.93
C ALA A 185 -10.16 -14.86 -19.40
N ILE A 186 -9.52 -14.15 -20.34
CA ILE A 186 -9.76 -14.28 -21.78
C ILE A 186 -9.46 -15.70 -22.24
N ASP A 187 -8.31 -16.27 -21.86
CA ASP A 187 -7.91 -17.63 -22.26
C ASP A 187 -8.95 -18.66 -21.77
N ASN A 188 -9.43 -18.52 -20.54
CA ASN A 188 -10.49 -19.36 -19.98
C ASN A 188 -11.83 -19.21 -20.71
N ILE A 189 -12.23 -17.98 -21.07
CA ILE A 189 -13.48 -17.71 -21.79
C ILE A 189 -13.42 -18.31 -23.19
N VAL A 190 -12.32 -18.12 -23.91
CA VAL A 190 -12.13 -18.67 -25.26
C VAL A 190 -12.26 -20.20 -25.26
N ALA A 191 -11.66 -20.88 -24.28
CA ALA A 191 -11.78 -22.32 -24.15
C ALA A 191 -13.25 -22.76 -23.95
N ARG A 192 -14.00 -22.05 -23.09
CA ARG A 192 -15.42 -22.35 -22.83
C ARG A 192 -16.32 -22.08 -24.03
N VAL A 193 -16.08 -21.00 -24.77
CA VAL A 193 -16.81 -20.69 -26.01
C VAL A 193 -16.57 -21.78 -27.05
N LYS A 194 -15.32 -22.23 -27.23
CA LYS A 194 -15.02 -23.35 -28.14
C LYS A 194 -15.74 -24.63 -27.71
N HIS A 195 -15.76 -24.94 -26.42
CA HIS A 195 -16.48 -26.11 -25.92
C HIS A 195 -17.99 -26.05 -26.25
N LEU A 196 -18.62 -24.88 -26.10
CA LEU A 196 -20.03 -24.69 -26.44
C LEU A 196 -20.30 -24.84 -27.95
N GLN A 197 -19.38 -24.45 -28.82
CA GLN A 197 -19.55 -24.51 -30.28
C GLN A 197 -19.48 -25.93 -30.86
N VAL A 198 -18.89 -26.88 -30.13
CA VAL A 198 -18.70 -28.27 -30.57
C VAL A 198 -19.80 -29.19 -29.99
N LEU A 199 -20.65 -28.67 -29.09
CA LEU A 199 -21.91 -29.28 -28.66
C LEU A 199 -23.00 -29.07 -29.72
#